data_AF-A0A9J6DGT3-F1
#
_entry.id   AF-A0A9J6DGT3-F1
#
_cell.length_a   1.000
_cell.length_b   1.000
_cell.length_c   1.000
_cell.angle_alpha   90.00
_cell.angle_beta   90.00
_cell.angle_gamma   90.00
#
_symmetry.space_group_name_H-M   'P 1'
#
loop_
_entity.id
_entity.type
_entity.pdbx_description
1 polymer ?
#
loop_
_entity_poly.entity_id
_entity_poly.type
_entity_poly.pdbx_seq_one_letter_code
_entity_poly.pdbx_strand_id
1 'polypeptide(L)'
;METRAEEGEGVVANSCFFAVNTTNSVASRYDAVALDGTYYQKNGFISGGSTDLAKRARRWDDKAFHTLKARKEKLTEELKEMMKRTRKESDLTTLQSQIRGLETRVRYSVTDRDNIRNKSMANLEKEIARLEQELNRQDPLLKKLEEEMRTKEAQVSDWLCL
;
A
#
# COMPACT_ATOMS: atom_id res chain seq x y z
N MET A 1 26.55 -23.49 -68.39
CA MET A 1 25.55 -24.38 -67.76
C MET A 1 24.49 -23.49 -67.16
N GLU A 2 23.38 -23.38 -67.87
CA GLU A 2 22.36 -22.34 -67.70
C GLU A 2 21.10 -23.04 -67.20
N THR A 3 20.84 -22.99 -65.90
CA THR A 3 19.63 -23.60 -65.31
C THR A 3 18.54 -22.54 -65.26
N ARG A 4 17.75 -22.50 -66.33
CA ARG A 4 16.55 -21.68 -66.46
C ARG A 4 15.37 -22.52 -65.99
N ALA A 5 14.92 -22.30 -64.76
CA ALA A 5 13.66 -22.85 -64.28
C ALA A 5 12.55 -21.84 -64.59
N GLU A 6 11.68 -22.15 -65.55
CA GLU A 6 10.53 -21.33 -65.91
C GLU A 6 9.29 -21.85 -65.17
N GLU A 7 8.91 -21.19 -64.07
CA GLU A 7 7.59 -21.34 -63.45
C GLU A 7 6.86 -19.99 -63.59
N GLY A 8 6.09 -19.83 -64.68
CA GLY A 8 5.39 -18.56 -64.99
C GLY A 8 6.29 -17.47 -65.60
N GLU A 9 5.82 -16.21 -65.66
CA GLU A 9 6.56 -15.04 -66.21
C GLU A 9 7.87 -14.67 -65.45
N GLY A 10 8.34 -15.51 -64.52
CA GLY A 10 9.49 -15.27 -63.65
C GLY A 10 10.68 -16.20 -63.91
N VAL A 11 11.90 -15.71 -63.67
CA VAL A 11 13.16 -16.45 -63.86
C VAL A 11 14.00 -16.43 -62.58
N VAL A 12 14.58 -17.57 -62.19
CA VAL A 12 15.56 -17.63 -61.09
C VAL A 12 16.98 -17.55 -61.66
N ALA A 13 17.78 -16.60 -61.17
CA ALA A 13 19.13 -16.34 -61.63
C ALA A 13 20.18 -16.71 -60.57
N ASN A 14 21.27 -17.31 -61.02
CA ASN A 14 22.37 -17.77 -60.16
C ASN A 14 23.21 -16.61 -59.56
N SER A 15 23.03 -15.39 -60.07
CA SER A 15 23.63 -14.19 -59.48
C SER A 15 22.78 -12.95 -59.76
N CYS A 16 22.98 -11.90 -58.95
CA CYS A 16 22.37 -10.58 -59.17
C CYS A 16 22.71 -10.00 -60.55
N PHE A 17 23.94 -10.23 -61.02
CA PHE A 17 24.37 -9.77 -62.34
C PHE A 17 23.56 -10.41 -63.47
N PHE A 18 23.34 -11.73 -63.38
CA PHE A 18 22.50 -12.44 -64.34
C PHE A 18 21.02 -12.05 -64.21
N ALA A 19 20.53 -11.81 -63.00
CA ALA A 19 19.16 -11.36 -62.77
C ALA A 19 18.88 -10.00 -63.44
N VAL A 20 19.77 -9.02 -63.24
CA VAL A 20 19.68 -7.67 -63.85
C VAL A 20 19.76 -7.74 -65.38
N ASN A 21 20.66 -8.56 -65.93
CA ASN A 21 20.79 -8.68 -67.37
C ASN A 21 19.54 -9.33 -68.01
N THR A 22 18.91 -10.27 -67.30
CA THR A 22 17.68 -10.94 -67.73
C THR A 22 16.49 -10.00 -67.74
N THR A 23 16.36 -9.13 -66.72
CA THR A 23 15.27 -8.14 -66.66
C THR A 23 15.44 -6.97 -67.62
N ASN A 24 16.67 -6.66 -68.03
CA ASN A 24 17.00 -5.56 -68.94
C ASN A 24 17.29 -5.99 -70.39
N SER A 25 16.93 -7.22 -70.75
CA SER A 25 17.19 -7.75 -72.10
C SER A 25 16.26 -7.12 -73.15
N VAL A 26 16.81 -6.84 -74.35
CA VAL A 26 16.10 -6.16 -75.45
C VAL A 26 15.03 -7.06 -76.09
N ALA A 27 15.21 -8.38 -76.04
CA ALA A 27 14.32 -9.33 -76.71
C ALA A 27 13.05 -9.63 -75.89
N SER A 28 13.15 -9.75 -74.56
CA SER A 28 12.01 -9.99 -73.66
C SER A 28 12.41 -9.69 -72.21
N ARG A 29 11.59 -8.92 -71.49
CA ARG A 29 11.83 -8.58 -70.09
C ARG A 29 11.01 -9.47 -69.16
N TYR A 30 11.69 -10.15 -68.25
CA TYR A 30 11.09 -11.03 -67.25
C TYR A 30 11.33 -10.46 -65.85
N ASP A 31 10.50 -10.89 -64.90
CA ASP A 31 10.84 -10.69 -63.50
C ASP A 31 11.89 -11.72 -63.10
N ALA A 32 12.92 -11.33 -62.35
CA ALA A 32 14.00 -12.22 -61.97
C ALA A 32 14.23 -12.22 -60.46
N VAL A 33 14.46 -13.40 -59.88
CA VAL A 33 14.88 -13.55 -58.48
C VAL A 33 16.32 -14.06 -58.48
N ALA A 34 17.23 -13.34 -57.84
CA ALA A 34 18.58 -13.82 -57.59
C ALA A 34 18.64 -14.69 -56.33
N LEU A 35 19.62 -15.59 -56.25
CA LEU A 35 19.79 -16.51 -55.09
C LEU A 35 20.01 -15.81 -53.74
N ASP A 36 20.40 -14.53 -53.73
CA ASP A 36 20.52 -13.70 -52.54
C ASP A 36 19.16 -13.15 -52.04
N GLY A 37 18.06 -13.54 -52.70
CA GLY A 37 16.71 -13.10 -52.40
C GLY A 37 16.39 -11.70 -52.95
N THR A 38 17.23 -11.15 -53.83
CA THR A 38 16.93 -9.91 -54.53
C THR A 38 15.97 -10.18 -55.70
N TYR A 39 14.81 -9.55 -55.66
CA TYR A 39 13.79 -9.61 -56.70
C TYR A 39 13.86 -8.38 -57.60
N TYR A 40 13.91 -8.62 -58.91
CA TYR A 40 14.00 -7.63 -59.97
C TYR A 40 12.74 -7.72 -60.80
N GLN A 41 12.00 -6.61 -60.91
CA GLN A 41 10.84 -6.52 -61.78
C GLN A 41 11.23 -6.00 -63.17
N LYS A 42 10.48 -6.42 -64.20
CA LYS A 42 10.63 -5.94 -65.59
C LYS A 42 10.45 -4.43 -65.78
N ASN A 43 9.87 -3.74 -64.79
CA ASN A 43 9.70 -2.29 -64.73
C ASN A 43 10.92 -1.55 -64.11
N GLY A 44 11.97 -2.28 -63.71
CA GLY A 44 13.18 -1.73 -63.08
C GLY A 44 13.09 -1.55 -61.57
N PHE A 45 12.00 -1.96 -60.92
CA PHE A 45 11.92 -1.99 -59.46
C PHE A 45 12.72 -3.17 -58.91
N ILE A 46 13.56 -2.90 -57.91
CA ILE A 46 14.41 -3.89 -57.26
C ILE A 46 13.99 -3.94 -55.80
N SER A 47 13.63 -5.12 -55.30
CA SER A 47 13.20 -5.32 -53.93
C SER A 47 13.89 -6.52 -53.30
N GLY A 48 14.37 -6.37 -52.07
CA GLY A 48 15.01 -7.47 -51.34
C GLY A 48 16.51 -7.56 -51.60
N GLY A 49 17.13 -8.55 -50.95
CA GLY A 49 18.58 -8.76 -50.94
C GLY A 49 19.23 -8.64 -49.57
N SER A 50 20.48 -9.12 -49.46
CA SER A 50 21.27 -9.12 -48.22
C SER A 50 21.50 -7.70 -47.66
N THR A 51 21.64 -6.70 -48.53
CA THR A 51 21.88 -5.30 -48.13
C THR A 51 20.65 -4.63 -47.54
N ASP A 52 19.46 -4.84 -48.12
CA ASP A 52 18.19 -4.34 -47.57
C ASP A 52 17.80 -5.09 -46.29
N LEU A 53 18.11 -6.38 -46.20
CA LEU A 53 17.95 -7.16 -44.98
C LEU A 53 18.82 -6.62 -43.84
N ALA A 54 20.10 -6.33 -44.12
CA ALA A 54 21.02 -5.73 -43.14
C ALA A 54 20.54 -4.36 -42.65
N LYS A 55 20.01 -3.52 -43.55
CA LYS A 55 19.40 -2.23 -43.18
C LYS A 55 18.16 -2.40 -42.31
N ARG A 56 17.28 -3.37 -42.63
CA ARG A 56 16.07 -3.65 -41.84
C ARG A 56 16.40 -4.22 -40.46
N ALA A 57 17.40 -5.11 -40.37
CA ALA A 57 17.90 -5.66 -39.11
C ALA A 57 18.40 -4.53 -38.19
N ARG A 58 19.24 -3.62 -38.70
CA ARG A 58 19.75 -2.48 -37.93
C ARG A 58 18.63 -1.58 -37.38
N ARG A 59 17.58 -1.31 -38.15
CA ARG A 59 16.43 -0.51 -37.69
C ARG A 59 15.63 -1.21 -36.59
N TRP A 60 15.54 -2.54 -36.65
CA TRP A 60 14.90 -3.33 -35.60
C TRP A 60 15.72 -3.32 -34.32
N ASP A 61 17.03 -3.40 -34.42
CA ASP A 61 17.94 -3.24 -33.27
C ASP A 61 17.81 -1.86 -32.64
N ASP A 62 17.80 -0.79 -33.46
CA ASP A 62 17.62 0.58 -32.96
C ASP A 62 16.27 0.74 -32.26
N LYS A 63 15.18 0.21 -32.83
CA LYS A 63 13.83 0.28 -32.22
C LYS A 63 13.75 -0.51 -30.92
N ALA A 64 14.32 -1.72 -30.89
CA ALA A 64 14.38 -2.55 -29.69
C ALA A 64 15.20 -1.86 -28.60
N PHE A 65 16.34 -1.26 -28.97
CA PHE A 65 17.19 -0.50 -28.08
C PHE A 65 16.47 0.71 -27.47
N HIS A 66 15.75 1.50 -28.28
CA HIS A 66 14.99 2.65 -27.80
C HIS A 66 13.86 2.24 -26.86
N THR A 67 13.16 1.14 -27.18
CA THR A 67 12.11 0.59 -26.32
C THR A 67 12.69 0.13 -24.97
N LEU A 68 13.85 -0.53 -24.99
CA LEU A 68 14.51 -1.00 -23.78
C LEU A 68 15.03 0.16 -22.93
N LYS A 69 15.57 1.21 -23.57
CA LYS A 69 16.02 2.43 -22.89
C LYS A 69 14.86 3.16 -22.22
N ALA A 70 13.74 3.35 -22.91
CA ALA A 70 12.54 3.95 -22.34
C ALA A 70 11.99 3.12 -21.16
N ARG A 71 12.02 1.79 -21.26
CA ARG A 71 11.63 0.90 -20.16
C ARG A 71 12.58 1.03 -18.97
N LYS A 72 13.88 1.11 -19.21
CA LYS A 72 14.88 1.34 -18.15
C LYS A 72 14.61 2.67 -17.44
N GLU A 73 14.41 3.75 -18.20
CA GLU A 73 14.13 5.08 -17.65
C GLU A 73 12.84 5.07 -16.80
N LYS A 74 11.77 4.45 -17.31
CA LYS A 74 10.51 4.29 -16.57
C LYS A 74 10.72 3.54 -15.25
N LEU A 75 11.39 2.39 -15.29
CA LEU A 75 11.67 1.59 -14.09
C LEU A 75 12.55 2.34 -13.09
N THR A 76 13.52 3.13 -13.57
CA THR A 76 14.34 3.95 -12.67
C THR A 76 13.55 5.07 -12.00
N GLU A 77 12.56 5.63 -12.68
CA GLU A 77 11.70 6.65 -12.08
C GLU A 77 10.71 6.04 -11.09
N GLU A 78 10.10 4.90 -11.42
CA GLU A 78 9.27 4.11 -10.49
C GLU A 78 10.05 3.72 -9.22
N LEU A 79 11.32 3.33 -9.35
CA LEU A 79 12.19 3.03 -8.22
C LEU A 79 12.42 4.26 -7.32
N LYS A 80 12.67 5.44 -7.91
CA LYS A 80 12.81 6.69 -7.13
C LYS A 80 11.53 7.04 -6.39
N GLU A 81 10.38 6.88 -7.03
CA GLU A 81 9.07 7.10 -6.44
C GLU A 81 8.84 6.18 -5.23
N MET A 82 9.17 4.89 -5.36
CA MET A 82 9.09 3.90 -4.29
C MET A 82 10.04 4.23 -3.13
N MET A 83 11.27 4.68 -3.40
CA MET A 83 12.19 5.13 -2.36
C MET A 83 11.66 6.34 -1.58
N LYS A 84 10.97 7.29 -2.23
CA LYS A 84 10.29 8.40 -1.55
C LYS A 84 9.15 7.92 -0.65
N ARG A 85 8.40 6.90 -1.07
CA ARG A 85 7.34 6.29 -0.26
C ARG A 85 7.88 5.58 0.98
N THR A 86 9.00 4.88 0.85
CA THR A 86 9.67 4.19 1.97
C THR A 86 10.03 5.15 3.10
N ARG A 87 10.39 6.40 2.79
CA ARG A 87 10.65 7.43 3.82
C ARG A 87 9.42 7.79 4.66
N LYS A 88 8.20 7.59 4.14
CA LYS A 88 6.96 7.81 4.90
C LYS A 88 6.59 6.64 5.80
N GLU A 89 7.25 5.49 5.63
CA GLU A 89 6.98 4.27 6.39
C GLU A 89 7.54 4.34 7.82
N SER A 90 8.66 5.05 8.01
CA SER A 90 9.16 5.39 9.35
C SER A 90 8.19 6.27 10.13
N ASP A 91 7.57 7.24 9.45
CA ASP A 91 6.57 8.13 10.05
C ASP A 91 5.31 7.34 10.42
N LEU A 92 4.86 6.43 9.55
CA LEU A 92 3.75 5.52 9.83
C LEU A 92 4.02 4.65 11.06
N THR A 93 5.23 4.07 11.16
CA THR A 93 5.61 3.24 12.31
C THR A 93 5.60 4.06 13.60
N THR A 94 6.10 5.31 13.54
CA THR A 94 6.10 6.23 14.68
C THR A 94 4.68 6.58 15.10
N LEU A 95 3.82 6.97 14.16
CA LEU A 95 2.41 7.27 14.42
C LEU A 95 1.65 6.07 15.00
N GLN A 96 1.90 4.85 14.48
CA GLN A 96 1.30 3.63 15.02
C GLN A 96 1.71 3.37 16.47
N SER A 97 2.98 3.58 16.82
CA SER A 97 3.43 3.44 18.20
C SER A 97 2.79 4.48 19.13
N GLN A 98 2.63 5.72 18.65
CA GLN A 98 1.93 6.78 19.38
C GLN A 98 0.45 6.44 19.61
N ILE A 99 -0.25 5.93 18.58
CA ILE A 99 -1.66 5.50 18.69
C ILE A 99 -1.78 4.41 19.77
N ARG A 100 -0.96 3.36 19.70
CA ARG A 100 -0.98 2.26 20.70
C ARG A 100 -0.68 2.76 22.12
N GLY A 101 0.23 3.71 22.24
CA GLY A 101 0.54 4.37 23.51
C GLY A 101 -0.66 5.14 24.07
N LEU A 102 -1.34 5.91 23.23
CA LEU A 102 -2.55 6.65 23.61
C LEU A 102 -3.71 5.73 23.96
N GLU A 103 -3.97 4.68 23.17
CA GLU A 103 -4.99 3.67 23.45
C GLU A 103 -4.78 3.01 24.82
N THR A 104 -3.52 2.69 25.14
CA THR A 104 -3.16 2.11 26.42
C THR A 104 -3.44 3.06 27.57
N ARG A 105 -3.08 4.35 27.43
CA ARG A 105 -3.37 5.37 28.44
C ARG A 105 -4.88 5.55 28.66
N VAL A 106 -5.66 5.61 27.58
CA VAL A 106 -7.13 5.70 27.66
C VAL A 106 -7.71 4.51 28.40
N ARG A 107 -7.28 3.29 28.07
CA ARG A 107 -7.73 2.07 28.75
C ARG A 107 -7.45 2.10 30.25
N TYR A 108 -6.25 2.53 30.67
CA TYR A 108 -5.92 2.66 32.09
C TYR A 108 -6.78 3.72 32.78
N SER A 109 -6.96 4.90 32.17
CA SER A 109 -7.82 5.95 32.73
C SER A 109 -9.28 5.51 32.88
N VAL A 110 -9.81 4.75 31.92
CA VAL A 110 -11.17 4.20 32.01
C VAL A 110 -11.26 3.18 33.13
N THR A 111 -10.29 2.26 33.22
CA THR A 111 -10.27 1.23 34.26
C THR A 111 -10.14 1.84 35.66
N ASP A 112 -9.29 2.85 35.82
CA ASP A 112 -9.11 3.58 37.07
C ASP A 112 -10.40 4.30 37.48
N ARG A 113 -11.01 5.04 36.56
CA ARG A 113 -12.30 5.70 36.78
C ARG A 113 -13.37 4.70 37.21
N ASP A 114 -13.48 3.56 36.55
CA ASP A 114 -14.50 2.56 36.84
C ASP A 114 -14.22 1.88 38.19
N ASN A 115 -12.96 1.68 38.58
CA ASN A 115 -12.60 1.20 39.91
C ASN A 115 -12.98 2.20 41.00
N ILE A 116 -12.64 3.49 40.82
CA ILE A 116 -12.99 4.55 41.78
C ILE A 116 -14.51 4.64 41.93
N ARG A 117 -15.23 4.70 40.80
CA ARG A 117 -16.69 4.84 40.79
C ARG A 117 -17.38 3.62 41.41
N ASN A 118 -17.02 2.41 41.00
CA ASN A 118 -17.80 1.23 41.36
C ASN A 118 -17.39 0.61 42.70
N LYS A 119 -16.11 0.76 43.11
CA LYS A 119 -15.62 0.17 44.36
C LYS A 119 -15.51 1.22 45.45
N SER A 120 -14.74 2.29 45.20
CA SER A 120 -14.44 3.28 46.23
C SER A 120 -15.71 4.02 46.66
N MET A 121 -16.45 4.59 45.69
CA MET A 121 -17.67 5.34 46.03
C MET A 121 -18.74 4.44 46.66
N ALA A 122 -18.98 3.24 46.12
CA ALA A 122 -19.95 2.32 46.70
C ALA A 122 -19.59 1.88 48.14
N ASN A 123 -18.30 1.73 48.45
CA ASN A 123 -17.87 1.43 49.81
C ASN A 123 -18.04 2.64 50.75
N LEU A 124 -17.72 3.84 50.27
CA LEU A 124 -17.91 5.07 51.03
C LEU A 124 -19.39 5.33 51.32
N GLU A 125 -20.28 5.14 50.34
CA GLU A 125 -21.73 5.26 50.52
C GLU A 125 -22.25 4.28 51.59
N LYS A 126 -21.77 3.04 51.59
CA LYS A 126 -22.11 2.06 52.63
C LYS A 126 -21.61 2.48 54.01
N GLU A 127 -20.39 2.99 54.10
CA GLU A 127 -19.83 3.42 55.38
C GLU A 127 -20.55 4.66 55.91
N ILE A 128 -20.92 5.62 55.04
CA ILE A 128 -21.76 6.76 55.41
C ILE A 128 -23.09 6.27 55.98
N ALA A 129 -23.81 5.40 55.26
CA ALA A 129 -25.10 4.88 55.72
C ALA A 129 -24.98 4.15 57.07
N ARG A 130 -23.89 3.40 57.28
CA ARG A 130 -23.61 2.73 58.55
C ARG A 130 -23.36 3.73 59.68
N LEU A 131 -22.57 4.77 59.44
CA LEU A 131 -22.28 5.81 60.44
C LEU A 131 -23.54 6.62 60.78
N GLU A 132 -24.38 6.93 59.80
CA GLU A 132 -25.68 7.57 60.01
C GLU A 132 -26.60 6.70 60.87
N GLN A 133 -26.63 5.39 60.62
CA GLN A 133 -27.41 4.47 61.44
C GLN A 133 -26.90 4.41 62.89
N GLU A 134 -25.58 4.38 63.08
CA GLU A 134 -24.98 4.39 64.42
C GLU A 134 -25.28 5.71 65.15
N LEU A 135 -25.18 6.85 64.46
CA LEU A 135 -25.54 8.16 65.01
C LEU A 135 -27.00 8.18 65.49
N ASN A 136 -27.92 7.75 64.63
CA ASN A 136 -29.36 7.67 64.97
C ASN A 136 -29.63 6.71 66.13
N ARG A 137 -28.79 5.68 66.31
CA ARG A 137 -28.89 4.74 67.44
C ARG A 137 -28.42 5.38 68.75
N GLN A 138 -27.48 6.32 68.71
CA GLN A 138 -26.97 7.01 69.89
C GLN A 138 -27.95 8.07 70.42
N ASP A 139 -28.70 8.74 69.55
CA ASP A 139 -29.69 9.77 69.93
C ASP A 139 -30.66 9.35 71.07
N PRO A 140 -31.34 8.19 71.02
CA PRO A 140 -32.24 7.79 72.11
C PRO A 140 -31.49 7.42 73.40
N LEU A 141 -30.25 6.91 73.30
CA LEU A 141 -29.41 6.61 74.46
C LEU A 141 -29.01 7.91 75.17
N LEU A 142 -28.66 8.94 74.41
CA LEU A 142 -28.28 10.26 74.91
C LEU A 142 -29.47 10.93 75.63
N LYS A 143 -30.65 10.93 75.00
CA LYS A 143 -31.89 11.42 75.63
C LYS A 143 -32.24 10.68 76.91
N LYS A 144 -32.07 9.35 76.94
CA LYS A 144 -32.33 8.55 78.13
C LYS A 144 -31.37 8.93 79.26
N LEU A 145 -30.09 9.09 78.96
CA LEU A 145 -29.08 9.47 79.93
C LEU A 145 -29.32 10.89 80.48
N GLU A 146 -29.68 11.83 79.62
CA GLU A 146 -30.06 13.20 80.02
C GLU A 146 -31.26 13.19 80.98
N GLU A 147 -32.28 12.38 80.72
CA GLU A 147 -33.44 12.26 81.61
C GLU A 147 -33.06 11.63 82.95
N GLU A 148 -32.24 10.57 82.94
CA GLU A 148 -31.72 9.93 84.16
C GLU A 148 -30.89 10.93 85.00
N MET A 149 -30.04 11.73 84.36
CA MET A 149 -29.27 12.78 85.04
C MET A 149 -30.19 13.83 85.67
N ARG A 150 -31.15 14.36 84.91
CA ARG A 150 -32.11 15.38 85.40
C ARG A 150 -32.92 14.85 86.59
N THR A 151 -33.30 13.58 86.56
CA THR A 151 -34.02 12.93 87.66
C THR A 151 -33.15 12.85 88.91
N LYS A 152 -31.87 12.49 88.78
CA LYS A 152 -30.95 12.43 89.92
C LYS A 152 -30.60 13.81 90.47
N GLU A 153 -30.47 14.82 89.63
CA GLU A 153 -30.27 16.21 90.07
C GLU A 153 -31.46 16.72 90.90
N ALA A 154 -32.69 16.43 90.47
CA ALA A 154 -33.89 16.77 91.23
C ALA A 154 -33.91 16.06 92.59
N GLN A 155 -33.58 14.77 92.64
CA GLN A 155 -33.44 14.05 93.90
C GLN A 155 -32.41 14.69 94.81
N VAL A 156 -31.21 15.00 94.32
CA VAL A 156 -30.18 15.66 95.14
C VAL A 156 -30.65 17.02 95.66
N SER A 157 -31.35 17.81 94.84
CA SER A 157 -31.94 19.09 95.26
C SER A 157 -32.97 18.92 96.38
N ASP A 158 -33.85 17.93 96.28
CA ASP A 158 -34.84 17.64 97.32
C ASP A 158 -34.16 17.27 98.65
N TRP A 159 -33.06 16.50 98.60
CA TRP A 159 -32.32 16.07 99.80
C TRP A 159 -31.61 17.23 100.50
N LEU A 160 -31.23 18.26 99.75
CA LEU A 160 -30.60 19.49 100.27
C LEU A 160 -31.62 20.51 100.81
N CYS A 161 -32.92 20.33 100.52
CA CYS A 161 -33.99 21.23 100.96
C CYS A 161 -34.69 20.78 102.26
N LEU A 162 -34.38 19.56 102.72
CA LEU A 162 -34.73 19.00 104.04
C LEU A 162 -33.62 19.28 105.06
#